data_AF-A0A377JIQ7-F1
#
_entry.id   AF-A0A377JIQ7-F1
#
_cell.length_a   1.000
_cell.length_b   1.000
_cell.length_c   1.000
_cell.angle_alpha   90.00
_cell.angle_beta   90.00
_cell.angle_gamma   90.00
#
_symmetry.space_group_name_H-M   'P 1'
#
loop_
_entity.id
_entity.type
_entity.pdbx_description
1 polymer ?
#
loop_
_entity_poly.entity_id
_entity_poly.type
_entity_poly.pdbx_seq_one_letter_code
_entity_poly.pdbx_strand_id
1 'polypeptide(L)' 'MFRYNDFCLVQMIPMETLNNAIADVVWWFGFSAEEINNWTLKELDDWLAQANRQVKAGYIRA' A
#
# COMPACT_ATOMS: atom_id res chain seq x y z
N MET A 1 -7.59 -4.89 -9.65
CA MET A 1 -7.79 -3.54 -10.23
C MET A 1 -8.81 -2.83 -9.36
N PHE A 2 -8.32 -1.91 -8.53
CA PHE A 2 -9.11 -1.20 -7.52
C PHE A 2 -10.37 -0.60 -8.16
N ARG A 3 -11.54 -1.07 -7.73
CA ARG A 3 -12.83 -0.65 -8.26
C ARG A 3 -13.19 0.69 -7.64
N TYR A 4 -13.15 1.74 -8.44
CA TYR A 4 -13.63 3.06 -8.07
C TYR A 4 -15.16 3.03 -8.03
N ASN A 5 -15.74 3.04 -6.84
CA ASN A 5 -17.14 3.38 -6.68
C ASN A 5 -17.33 4.37 -5.53
N ASP A 6 -18.12 5.39 -5.84
CA ASP A 6 -18.75 6.41 -5.00
C ASP A 6 -18.09 7.79 -4.86
N PHE A 7 -18.91 8.78 -5.24
CA PHE A 7 -18.70 10.21 -5.37
C PHE A 7 -18.57 10.89 -4.01
N CYS A 8 -17.40 11.46 -3.70
CA CYS A 8 -17.23 12.76 -3.05
C CYS A 8 -15.73 13.09 -2.99
N LEU A 9 -15.24 14.07 -3.78
CA LEU A 9 -13.86 14.59 -3.74
C LEU A 9 -12.76 13.51 -3.64
N VAL A 10 -12.93 12.39 -4.35
CA VAL A 10 -12.01 11.26 -4.27
C VAL A 10 -10.68 11.67 -4.88
N GLN A 11 -9.67 11.74 -4.03
CA GLN A 11 -8.29 11.98 -4.42
C GLN A 11 -7.93 11.00 -5.55
N MET A 12 -7.70 11.52 -6.74
CA MET A 12 -7.12 10.75 -7.83
C MET A 12 -5.66 10.52 -7.46
N ILE A 13 -5.41 9.50 -6.63
CA ILE A 13 -4.05 9.10 -6.27
C ILE A 13 -3.34 8.76 -7.58
N PRO A 14 -2.20 9.41 -7.89
CA PRO A 14 -1.43 9.08 -9.07
C PRO A 14 -1.09 7.59 -9.05
N MET A 15 -1.22 6.92 -10.20
CA MET A 15 -0.91 5.49 -10.30
C MET A 15 0.52 5.17 -9.85
N GLU A 16 1.45 6.09 -10.06
CA GLU A 16 2.82 5.98 -9.54
C GLU A 16 2.86 5.89 -8.01
N THR A 17 2.13 6.77 -7.30
CA THR A 17 2.05 6.76 -5.84
C THR A 17 1.48 5.45 -5.32
N LEU A 18 0.42 4.94 -5.98
CA LEU A 18 -0.18 3.66 -5.63
C LEU A 18 0.78 2.49 -5.87
N ASN A 19 1.50 2.48 -6.99
CA ASN A 19 2.46 1.43 -7.31
C ASN A 19 3.64 1.41 -6.33
N ASN A 20 4.15 2.58 -5.92
CA ASN A 20 5.21 2.68 -4.92
C ASN A 20 4.74 2.15 -3.57
N ALA A 21 3.51 2.52 -3.15
CA ALA A 21 2.91 1.99 -1.93
C ALA A 21 2.76 0.47 -1.94
N ILE A 22 2.31 -0.11 -3.06
CA ILE A 22 2.23 -1.56 -3.24
C ILE A 22 3.62 -2.18 -3.17
N ALA A 23 4.62 -1.61 -3.85
CA ALA A 23 5.99 -2.12 -3.85
C ALA A 23 6.60 -2.12 -2.44
N ASP A 24 6.37 -1.08 -1.64
CA ASP A 24 6.83 -1.00 -0.25
C ASP A 24 6.20 -2.12 0.59
N VAL A 25 4.89 -2.38 0.43
CA VAL A 25 4.21 -3.45 1.16
C VAL A 25 4.69 -4.84 0.73
N VAL A 26 4.87 -5.08 -0.57
CA VAL A 26 5.47 -6.31 -1.11
C VAL A 26 6.88 -6.50 -0.54
N TRP A 27 7.67 -5.43 -0.51
CA TRP A 27 9.03 -5.47 0.00
C TRP A 27 9.08 -5.75 1.50
N TRP A 28 8.27 -5.09 2.32
CA TRP A 28 8.34 -5.26 3.77
C TRP A 28 7.75 -6.58 4.27
N PHE A 29 6.66 -7.04 3.67
CA PHE A 29 5.87 -8.14 4.21
C PHE A 29 5.86 -9.40 3.34
N GLY A 30 6.40 -9.33 2.11
CA GLY A 30 6.48 -10.48 1.22
C GLY A 30 5.15 -10.91 0.60
N PHE A 31 4.11 -10.07 0.66
CA PHE A 31 2.86 -10.30 -0.06
C PHE A 31 3.10 -10.29 -1.58
N SER A 32 2.31 -11.05 -2.32
CA SER A 32 2.27 -10.97 -3.78
C SER A 32 1.45 -9.77 -4.25
N ALA A 33 1.76 -9.28 -5.46
CA ALA A 33 0.96 -8.22 -6.09
C ALA A 33 -0.48 -8.65 -6.37
N GLU A 34 -0.75 -9.95 -6.55
CA GLU A 34 -2.10 -10.49 -6.74
C GLU A 34 -2.92 -10.41 -5.45
N GLU A 35 -2.33 -10.73 -4.31
CA GLU A 35 -2.98 -10.60 -3.00
C GLU A 35 -3.36 -9.14 -2.72
N ILE A 36 -2.44 -8.20 -2.98
CA ILE A 36 -2.67 -6.77 -2.75
C ILE A 36 -3.70 -6.18 -3.72
N ASN A 37 -3.82 -6.71 -4.94
CA ASN A 37 -4.79 -6.23 -5.93
C ASN A 37 -6.25 -6.41 -5.51
N ASN A 38 -6.50 -7.27 -4.52
CA ASN A 38 -7.82 -7.53 -3.94
C ASN A 38 -8.11 -6.69 -2.69
N TRP A 39 -7.14 -5.91 -2.22
CA TRP A 39 -7.31 -5.05 -1.05
C TRP A 39 -8.05 -3.75 -1.39
N THR A 40 -8.63 -3.16 -0.36
CA THR A 40 -9.07 -1.77 -0.36
C THR A 40 -7.87 -0.83 -0.17
N LEU A 41 -8.02 0.44 -0.57
CA LEU A 41 -7.00 1.47 -0.29
C LEU A 41 -6.74 1.64 1.21
N LYS A 42 -7.76 1.40 2.05
CA LYS A 42 -7.61 1.44 3.51
C LYS A 42 -6.69 0.34 4.02
N GLU A 43 -6.87 -0.89 3.53
CA GLU A 43 -6.01 -2.01 3.93
C GLU A 43 -4.57 -1.77 3.51
N LEU A 44 -4.35 -1.25 2.30
CA LEU A 44 -3.01 -0.86 1.84
C LEU A 44 -2.38 0.22 2.76
N ASP A 45 -3.14 1.24 3.15
CA ASP A 45 -2.69 2.30 4.06
C ASP A 45 -2.35 1.77 5.46
N ASP A 46 -3.17 0.87 6.01
CA ASP A 46 -2.93 0.23 7.31
C ASP A 46 -1.59 -0.54 7.31
N TRP A 47 -1.26 -1.23 6.22
CA TRP A 47 0.01 -1.97 6.08
C TRP A 47 1.21 -1.05 5.82
N LEU A 48 1.04 0.02 5.03
CA LEU A 48 2.05 1.07 4.89
C LEU A 48 2.39 1.71 6.25
N ALA A 49 1.41 1.91 7.13
CA ALA A 49 1.66 2.39 8.47
C ALA A 49 2.54 1.42 9.28
N GLN A 50 2.40 0.11 9.09
CA GLN A 50 3.27 -0.88 9.73
C GLN A 50 4.69 -0.84 9.15
N ALA A 51 4.86 -0.74 7.82
CA ALA A 51 6.17 -0.60 7.19
C ALA A 51 6.90 0.64 7.72
N ASN A 52 6.19 1.77 7.83
CA ASN A 52 6.74 3.00 8.40
C ASN A 52 7.16 2.86 9.87
N ARG A 53 6.48 2.03 10.67
CA ARG A 53 6.93 1.74 12.05
C ARG A 53 8.23 0.97 12.06
N GLN A 54 8.40 0.01 11.15
CA GLN A 54 9.65 -0.76 11.04
C GLN A 54 10.81 0.16 10.64
N VAL A 55 10.61 1.05 9.66
CA VAL A 55 11.59 2.07 9.27
C VAL A 55 11.93 2.98 10.47
N LYS A 56 10.94 3.50 11.19
CA LYS A 56 11.15 4.35 12.37
C LYS A 56 11.90 3.65 13.50
N ALA A 57 11.71 2.34 13.65
CA ALA A 57 12.42 1.53 14.62
C ALA A 57 13.84 1.13 14.16
N GLY A 58 14.25 1.53 12.96
CA GLY A 58 15.59 1.25 12.42
C GLY A 58 15.76 -0.19 11.94
N TYR A 59 14.68 -0.92 11.67
CA TYR A 59 14.79 -2.23 11.03
C TYR A 59 15.29 -2.04 9.61
N ILE A 60 16.26 -2.87 9.23
CA ILE A 60 16.78 -2.97 7.87
C ILE A 60 16.46 -4.39 7.44
N ARG A 61 15.78 -4.55 6.30
CA ARG A 61 15.57 -5.88 5.74
C ARG A 61 16.92 -6.40 5.24
N ALA A 62 17.39 -7.51 5.82
CA ALA A 62 18.66 -8.16 5.52
C ALA A 62 18.65 -8.87 4.17
#